data_AF-A0A415LGR0-F1
#
_entry.id   AF-A0A415LGR0-F1
#
_cell.length_a   1.000
_cell.length_b   1.000
_cell.length_c   1.000
_cell.angle_alpha   90.00
_cell.angle_beta   90.00
_cell.angle_gamma   90.00
#
_symmetry.space_group_name_H-M   'P 1'
#
loop_
_entity.id
_entity.type
_entity.pdbx_description
1 polymer ?
#
loop_
_entity_poly.entity_id
_entity_poly.type
_entity_poly.pdbx_seq_one_letter_code
_entity_poly.pdbx_strand_id
1 'polypeptide(L)'
;MNKVTKKTVYEYDAIRLIATVLVVLGHFAYTTMQTAYGGIVINVQYSEVQQLILLIVRLIYSFHMPLFIFLAGALYEMGRKGGKWESFFVFIITKARRLLFPFVSVTIFWLLPIKYFSGYYSVSNSIIKDMLLGQVVFFENCHLWYVVSLFWIFQISWIMDKFLSRRFKVAAIIGLFCIALLIPVNFLGFKKAFSYLVYFYAGKVYERKRTMFSKIDFRSRKLIISGICFYTIFIYGIYLFLFRNNDIVYSFVAFAGIGMMLLLSYLLKRKSFNMGACLPKIILKNSYGIYLFADPVNYLI
;
A
#
# COMPACT_ATOMS: atom_id res chain seq x y z
N MET A 1 -32.99 -7.33 13.06
CA MET A 1 -31.77 -6.81 12.39
C MET A 1 -30.72 -7.92 12.33
N ASN A 2 -30.59 -8.59 11.20
CA ASN A 2 -29.56 -9.61 11.03
C ASN A 2 -28.18 -8.94 11.04
N LYS A 3 -27.38 -9.21 12.08
CA LYS A 3 -25.94 -8.92 12.10
C LYS A 3 -25.34 -9.58 10.86
N VAL A 4 -25.01 -8.79 9.85
CA VAL A 4 -24.17 -9.24 8.73
C VAL A 4 -22.82 -9.59 9.34
N THR A 5 -22.63 -10.85 9.71
CA THR A 5 -21.36 -11.38 10.20
C THR A 5 -20.30 -11.05 9.16
N LYS A 6 -19.33 -10.20 9.53
CA LYS A 6 -18.21 -9.82 8.69
C LYS A 6 -17.48 -11.12 8.31
N LYS A 7 -17.70 -11.62 7.09
CA LYS A 7 -17.03 -12.81 6.58
C LYS A 7 -15.54 -12.51 6.50
N THR A 8 -14.79 -12.93 7.51
CA THR A 8 -13.34 -12.83 7.54
C THR A 8 -12.77 -13.97 6.71
N VAL A 9 -11.72 -13.66 5.95
CA VAL A 9 -11.00 -14.61 5.12
C VAL A 9 -9.61 -14.69 5.72
N TYR A 10 -9.22 -15.88 6.17
CA TYR A 10 -7.96 -16.07 6.89
C TYR A 10 -6.77 -15.49 6.12
N GLU A 11 -6.69 -15.75 4.82
CA GLU A 11 -5.62 -15.28 3.96
C GLU A 11 -5.55 -13.75 3.91
N TYR A 12 -6.69 -13.06 3.94
CA TYR A 12 -6.76 -11.60 3.95
C TYR A 12 -6.34 -10.99 5.27
N ASP A 13 -6.65 -11.65 6.38
CA ASP A 13 -6.20 -11.21 7.69
C ASP A 13 -4.70 -11.49 7.86
N ALA A 14 -4.19 -12.63 7.37
CA ALA A 14 -2.75 -12.92 7.34
C ALA A 14 -1.95 -11.86 6.56
N ILE A 15 -2.38 -11.57 5.32
CA ILE A 15 -1.73 -10.57 4.47
C ILE A 15 -1.78 -9.19 5.14
N ARG A 16 -2.93 -8.81 5.72
CA ARG A 16 -3.06 -7.52 6.41
C ARG A 16 -2.16 -7.44 7.62
N LEU A 17 -2.07 -8.50 8.41
CA LEU A 17 -1.19 -8.57 9.58
C LEU A 17 0.27 -8.34 9.18
N ILE A 18 0.76 -9.13 8.21
CA ILE A 18 2.13 -9.03 7.71
C ILE A 18 2.39 -7.63 7.14
N ALA A 19 1.52 -7.14 6.26
CA ALA A 19 1.67 -5.83 5.64
C ALA A 19 1.69 -4.69 6.69
N THR A 20 0.91 -4.82 7.77
CA THR A 20 0.89 -3.82 8.86
C THR A 20 2.19 -3.83 9.65
N VAL A 21 2.75 -5.02 9.95
CA VAL A 21 4.06 -5.13 10.59
C VAL A 21 5.15 -4.54 9.69
N LEU A 22 5.08 -4.80 8.38
CA LEU A 22 6.00 -4.23 7.39
C LEU A 22 5.94 -2.70 7.34
N VAL A 23 4.78 -2.07 7.54
CA VAL A 23 4.68 -0.60 7.63
C VAL A 23 5.52 -0.08 8.78
N VAL A 24 5.35 -0.64 9.97
CA VAL A 24 6.12 -0.22 11.15
C VAL A 24 7.61 -0.42 10.86
N LEU A 25 8.01 -1.60 10.37
CA LEU A 25 9.39 -1.92 9.97
C LEU A 25 9.97 -0.94 8.92
N GLY A 26 9.17 -0.55 7.93
CA GLY A 26 9.57 0.39 6.89
C GLY A 26 9.77 1.82 7.38
N HIS A 27 9.11 2.21 8.47
CA HIS A 27 9.23 3.55 9.03
C HIS A 27 10.34 3.70 10.08
N PHE A 28 11.02 2.64 10.55
CA PHE A 28 12.04 2.78 11.60
C PHE A 28 13.39 3.40 11.18
N ALA A 29 13.64 3.62 9.88
CA ALA A 29 14.98 3.96 9.38
C ALA A 29 15.06 5.26 8.58
N TYR A 30 14.37 6.31 9.02
CA TYR A 30 14.55 7.61 8.41
C TYR A 30 15.84 8.25 8.90
N THR A 31 16.73 8.57 7.96
CA THR A 31 18.02 9.18 8.27
C THR A 31 18.18 10.54 7.58
N THR A 32 17.54 10.75 6.42
CA THR A 32 17.42 12.06 5.78
C THR A 32 16.06 12.19 5.10
N MET A 33 15.39 13.33 5.30
CA MET A 33 14.11 13.62 4.66
C MET A 33 14.16 15.01 4.03
N GLN A 34 14.57 15.12 2.77
CA GLN A 34 14.63 16.41 2.05
C GLN A 34 13.64 16.41 0.88
N THR A 35 12.87 17.50 0.75
CA THR A 35 11.92 17.76 -0.34
C THR A 35 12.06 19.18 -0.85
N ALA A 36 11.34 19.51 -1.94
CA ALA A 36 11.19 20.88 -2.40
C ALA A 36 10.40 21.78 -1.42
N TYR A 37 9.73 21.19 -0.42
CA TYR A 37 8.84 21.88 0.53
C TYR A 37 9.30 21.77 1.99
N GLY A 38 10.57 21.48 2.22
CA GLY A 38 11.17 21.35 3.54
C GLY A 38 11.94 20.05 3.73
N GLY A 39 12.56 19.92 4.90
CA GLY A 39 13.31 18.73 5.24
C GLY A 39 14.11 18.83 6.52
N ILE A 40 14.55 17.66 6.98
CA ILE A 40 15.52 17.53 8.07
C ILE A 40 16.69 16.72 7.51
N VAL A 41 17.87 17.34 7.52
CA VAL A 41 19.12 16.69 7.15
C VAL A 41 19.82 16.32 8.45
N ILE A 42 19.81 15.03 8.79
CA ILE A 42 20.65 14.51 9.86
C ILE A 42 21.96 14.10 9.19
N ASN A 43 23.02 14.87 9.44
CA ASN A 43 24.32 14.68 8.81
C ASN A 43 25.07 13.54 9.51
N VAL A 44 24.67 12.29 9.23
CA VAL A 44 25.25 11.08 9.83
C VAL A 44 26.10 10.35 8.79
N GLN A 45 27.35 10.05 9.14
CA GLN A 45 28.17 9.09 8.39
C GLN A 45 27.53 7.71 8.52
N TYR A 46 27.08 7.14 7.40
CA TYR A 46 26.36 5.87 7.42
C TYR A 46 27.29 4.71 7.76
N SER A 47 27.09 4.10 8.93
CA SER A 47 27.72 2.83 9.25
C SER A 47 27.22 1.71 8.30
N GLU A 48 27.99 0.64 8.15
CA GLU A 48 27.58 -0.53 7.35
C GLU A 48 26.22 -1.08 7.79
N VAL A 49 25.96 -1.07 9.10
CA VAL A 49 24.67 -1.47 9.69
C VAL A 49 23.55 -0.55 9.22
N GLN A 50 23.75 0.77 9.19
CA GLN A 50 22.74 1.71 8.71
C GLN A 50 22.46 1.54 7.21
N GLN A 51 23.49 1.26 6.40
CA GLN A 51 23.32 0.96 4.97
C GLN A 51 22.48 -0.31 4.76
N LEU A 52 22.72 -1.36 5.57
CA LEU A 52 21.92 -2.57 5.56
C LEU A 52 20.46 -2.30 5.95
N ILE A 53 20.23 -1.50 6.98
CA ILE A 53 18.87 -1.12 7.41
C ILE A 53 18.16 -0.34 6.29
N LEU A 54 18.81 0.64 5.66
CA LEU A 54 18.24 1.39 4.53
C LEU A 54 17.91 0.48 3.34
N LEU A 55 18.76 -0.51 3.06
CA LEU A 55 18.46 -1.53 2.06
C LEU A 55 17.19 -2.28 2.44
N ILE A 56 17.08 -2.83 3.65
CA ILE A 56 15.90 -3.55 4.15
C ILE A 56 14.63 -2.68 4.01
N VAL A 57 14.70 -1.40 4.37
CA VAL A 57 13.57 -0.50 4.22
C VAL A 57 13.17 -0.33 2.75
N ARG A 58 14.12 -0.11 1.84
CA ARG A 58 13.82 -0.06 0.39
C ARG A 58 13.19 -1.37 -0.10
N LEU A 59 13.65 -2.52 0.39
CA LEU A 59 13.06 -3.82 0.07
C LEU A 59 11.59 -3.89 0.51
N ILE A 60 11.29 -3.46 1.73
CA ILE A 60 9.92 -3.44 2.24
C ILE A 60 9.03 -2.52 1.38
N TYR A 61 9.47 -1.30 1.07
CA TYR A 61 8.74 -0.35 0.23
C TYR A 61 8.50 -0.84 -1.20
N SER A 62 9.33 -1.75 -1.71
CA SER A 62 9.20 -2.29 -3.08
C SER A 62 7.90 -3.07 -3.35
N PHE A 63 7.26 -3.61 -2.30
CA PHE A 63 6.06 -4.46 -2.48
C PHE A 63 4.96 -4.27 -1.43
N HIS A 64 5.24 -3.77 -0.23
CA HIS A 64 4.20 -3.75 0.83
C HIS A 64 3.03 -2.78 0.50
N MET A 65 3.31 -1.62 -0.12
CA MET A 65 2.26 -0.70 -0.56
C MET A 65 1.42 -1.27 -1.73
N PRO A 66 2.05 -1.83 -2.79
CA PRO A 66 1.33 -2.63 -3.79
C PRO A 66 0.49 -3.76 -3.17
N LEU A 67 0.99 -4.45 -2.15
CA LEU A 67 0.28 -5.51 -1.44
C LEU A 67 -0.98 -5.02 -0.72
N PHE A 68 -0.93 -3.86 -0.08
CA PHE A 68 -2.12 -3.24 0.50
C PHE A 68 -3.16 -2.86 -0.55
N ILE A 69 -2.73 -2.32 -1.70
CA ILE A 69 -3.63 -2.00 -2.82
C ILE A 69 -4.25 -3.29 -3.39
N PHE A 70 -3.45 -4.35 -3.56
CA PHE A 70 -3.91 -5.67 -3.97
C PHE A 70 -4.98 -6.20 -3.01
N LEU A 71 -4.72 -6.16 -1.71
CA LEU A 71 -5.68 -6.60 -0.70
C LEU A 71 -6.97 -5.77 -0.74
N ALA A 72 -6.86 -4.46 -0.95
CA ALA A 72 -8.03 -3.58 -1.11
C ALA A 72 -8.88 -3.98 -2.34
N GLY A 73 -8.24 -4.36 -3.45
CA GLY A 73 -8.91 -4.88 -4.65
C GLY A 73 -9.62 -6.21 -4.42
N ALA A 74 -9.00 -7.12 -3.69
CA ALA A 74 -9.63 -8.39 -3.30
C ALA A 74 -10.87 -8.16 -2.41
N LEU A 75 -10.76 -7.28 -1.42
CA LEU A 75 -11.89 -6.91 -0.54
C LEU A 75 -13.00 -6.16 -1.29
N TYR A 76 -12.64 -5.34 -2.28
CA TYR A 76 -13.59 -4.66 -3.15
C TYR A 76 -14.45 -5.67 -3.92
N GLU A 77 -13.82 -6.62 -4.60
CA GLU A 77 -14.51 -7.64 -5.40
C GLU A 77 -15.39 -8.54 -4.52
N MET A 78 -14.90 -8.91 -3.32
CA MET A 78 -15.70 -9.64 -2.34
C MET A 78 -16.96 -8.87 -1.92
N GLY A 79 -16.83 -7.56 -1.68
CA GLY A 79 -17.98 -6.69 -1.38
C GLY A 79 -18.94 -6.56 -2.58
N ARG A 80 -18.39 -6.47 -3.80
CA ARG A 80 -19.17 -6.33 -5.04
C ARG A 80 -20.03 -7.56 -5.31
N LYS A 81 -19.45 -8.77 -5.15
CA LYS A 81 -20.19 -10.05 -5.26
C LYS A 81 -21.33 -10.16 -4.26
N GLY A 82 -21.22 -9.48 -3.12
CA GLY A 82 -22.27 -9.42 -2.09
C GLY A 82 -23.22 -8.23 -2.20
N GLY A 83 -23.33 -7.59 -3.37
CA GLY A 83 -24.29 -6.50 -3.61
C GLY A 83 -23.99 -5.16 -2.94
N LYS A 84 -22.81 -4.98 -2.33
CA LYS A 84 -22.55 -3.78 -1.48
C LYS A 84 -22.45 -2.45 -2.21
N TRP A 85 -22.23 -2.44 -3.53
CA TRP A 85 -21.76 -1.25 -4.26
C TRP A 85 -22.71 -0.80 -5.39
N GLU A 86 -24.01 -1.01 -5.23
CA GLU A 86 -25.01 -0.71 -6.26
C GLU A 86 -25.16 0.80 -6.54
N SER A 87 -25.21 1.63 -5.47
CA SER A 87 -25.27 3.08 -5.60
C SER A 87 -23.90 3.73 -5.56
N PHE A 88 -23.60 4.56 -6.57
CA PHE A 88 -22.32 5.27 -6.67
C PHE A 88 -22.11 6.28 -5.54
N PHE A 89 -23.14 7.08 -5.24
CA PHE A 89 -23.06 8.11 -4.20
C PHE A 89 -22.84 7.48 -2.82
N VAL A 90 -23.58 6.43 -2.49
CA VAL A 90 -23.38 5.68 -1.24
C VAL A 90 -21.98 5.09 -1.18
N PHE A 91 -21.47 4.56 -2.29
CA PHE A 91 -20.11 4.04 -2.40
C PHE A 91 -19.06 5.14 -2.14
N ILE A 92 -19.14 6.29 -2.82
CA ILE A 92 -18.21 7.42 -2.63
C ILE A 92 -18.21 7.87 -1.18
N ILE A 93 -19.39 8.16 -0.61
CA ILE A 93 -19.50 8.68 0.76
C ILE A 93 -18.92 7.69 1.77
N THR A 94 -19.20 6.40 1.58
CA THR A 94 -18.65 5.34 2.45
C THR A 94 -17.13 5.28 2.38
N LYS A 95 -16.54 5.45 1.19
CA LYS A 95 -15.08 5.47 1.02
C LYS A 95 -14.46 6.77 1.55
N ALA A 96 -15.08 7.92 1.29
CA ALA A 96 -14.62 9.22 1.78
C ALA A 96 -14.60 9.26 3.30
N ARG A 97 -15.68 8.82 3.98
CA ARG A 97 -15.73 8.76 5.45
C ARG A 97 -14.68 7.81 6.03
N ARG A 98 -14.36 6.72 5.35
CA ARG A 98 -13.38 5.73 5.84
C ARG A 98 -11.93 6.12 5.56
N LEU A 99 -11.67 6.89 4.52
CA LEU A 99 -10.32 7.18 4.03
C LEU A 99 -9.97 8.66 4.17
N LEU A 100 -10.74 9.55 3.55
CA LEU A 100 -10.44 10.97 3.50
C LEU A 100 -10.64 11.66 4.84
N PHE A 101 -11.70 11.33 5.60
CA PHE A 101 -11.92 11.96 6.91
C PHE A 101 -10.79 11.66 7.91
N PRO A 102 -10.35 10.39 8.10
CA PRO A 102 -9.19 10.10 8.93
C PRO A 102 -7.89 10.71 8.38
N PHE A 103 -7.71 10.73 7.05
CA PHE A 103 -6.58 11.42 6.43
C PHE A 103 -6.52 12.90 6.81
N VAL A 104 -7.60 13.65 6.60
CA VAL A 104 -7.66 15.08 6.93
C VAL A 104 -7.39 15.31 8.42
N SER A 105 -8.00 14.49 9.28
CA SER A 105 -7.83 14.59 10.73
C SER A 105 -6.37 14.38 11.14
N VAL A 106 -5.73 13.30 10.67
CA VAL A 106 -4.33 12.99 11.01
C VAL A 106 -3.36 14.00 10.38
N THR A 107 -3.64 14.47 9.16
CA THR A 107 -2.80 15.51 8.54
C THR A 107 -2.80 16.79 9.38
N ILE A 108 -3.97 17.28 9.78
CA ILE A 108 -4.11 18.55 10.51
C ILE A 108 -3.63 18.43 11.96
N PHE A 109 -4.01 17.38 12.68
CA PHE A 109 -3.79 17.29 14.12
C PHE A 109 -2.54 16.51 14.54
N TRP A 110 -1.89 15.80 13.60
CA TRP A 110 -0.74 14.94 13.92
C TRP A 110 0.47 15.23 13.02
N LEU A 111 0.33 15.04 11.71
CA LEU A 111 1.45 15.17 10.77
C LEU A 111 2.00 16.61 10.69
N LEU A 112 1.13 17.60 10.43
CA LEU A 112 1.57 18.99 10.26
C LEU A 112 2.17 19.58 11.55
N PRO A 113 1.54 19.42 12.74
CA PRO A 113 2.12 19.91 13.98
C PRO A 113 3.49 19.29 14.28
N ILE A 114 3.63 17.98 14.14
CA ILE A 114 4.90 17.30 14.41
C ILE A 114 6.01 17.79 13.47
N LYS A 115 5.75 17.85 12.15
CA LYS A 115 6.73 18.37 11.18
C LYS A 115 7.10 19.83 11.45
N TYR A 116 6.13 20.64 11.89
CA TYR A 116 6.39 22.03 12.26
C TYR A 116 7.33 22.12 13.47
N PHE A 117 7.01 21.43 14.56
CA PHE A 117 7.81 21.45 15.78
C PHE A 117 9.18 20.78 15.63
N SER A 118 9.32 19.81 14.72
CA SER A 118 10.60 19.18 14.42
C SER A 118 11.54 20.05 13.57
N GLY A 119 11.13 21.28 13.20
CA GLY A 119 11.94 22.18 12.37
C GLY A 119 11.99 21.80 10.89
N TYR A 120 11.10 20.93 10.40
CA TYR A 120 11.06 20.49 8.99
C TYR A 120 10.93 21.65 8.00
N TYR A 121 10.24 22.73 8.41
CA TYR A 121 10.00 23.92 7.60
C TYR A 121 10.94 25.09 7.94
N SER A 122 12.04 24.85 8.66
CA SER A 122 12.97 25.91 9.10
C SER A 122 13.60 26.73 7.96
N VAL A 123 13.78 26.11 6.79
CA VAL A 123 14.37 26.76 5.59
C VAL A 123 13.28 27.23 4.61
N SER A 124 11.99 27.10 4.96
CA SER A 124 10.88 27.47 4.08
C SER A 124 10.68 28.98 4.05
N ASN A 125 10.58 29.55 2.84
CA ASN A 125 10.22 30.95 2.64
C ASN A 125 8.73 31.23 2.90
N SER A 126 7.86 30.21 2.82
CA SER A 126 6.42 30.35 3.03
C SER A 126 5.85 29.07 3.64
N ILE A 127 5.93 28.99 4.96
CA ILE A 127 5.63 27.77 5.74
C ILE A 127 4.24 27.22 5.41
N ILE A 128 3.20 28.07 5.42
CA ILE A 128 1.82 27.63 5.17
C ILE A 128 1.67 27.08 3.74
N LYS A 129 2.26 27.75 2.76
CA LYS A 129 2.23 27.31 1.36
C LYS A 129 2.92 25.97 1.20
N ASP A 130 4.10 25.80 1.79
CA ASP A 130 4.89 24.57 1.67
C ASP A 130 4.26 23.39 2.45
N MET A 131 3.61 23.66 3.57
CA MET A 131 2.77 22.68 4.27
C MET A 131 1.63 22.17 3.38
N LEU A 132 0.86 23.08 2.79
CA LEU A 132 -0.28 22.72 1.95
C LEU A 132 0.16 22.02 0.66
N LEU A 133 1.13 22.59 -0.05
CA LEU A 133 1.62 22.04 -1.31
C LEU A 133 2.32 20.70 -1.09
N GLY A 134 3.24 20.62 -0.14
CA GLY A 134 4.00 19.41 0.13
C GLY A 134 3.14 18.27 0.68
N GLN A 135 2.30 18.53 1.69
CA GLN A 135 1.63 17.46 2.44
C GLN A 135 0.22 17.12 1.94
N VAL A 136 -0.48 18.06 1.28
CA VAL A 136 -1.87 17.90 0.85
C VAL A 136 -2.01 17.83 -0.67
N VAL A 137 -1.29 18.68 -1.41
CA VAL A 137 -1.45 18.77 -2.87
C VAL A 137 -0.58 17.75 -3.60
N PHE A 138 0.73 17.74 -3.35
CA PHE A 138 1.68 16.92 -4.10
C PHE A 138 2.12 15.65 -3.38
N PHE A 139 1.90 15.57 -2.07
CA PHE A 139 2.30 14.44 -1.21
C PHE A 139 3.80 14.11 -1.30
N GLU A 140 4.66 15.14 -1.31
CA GLU A 140 6.12 14.95 -1.28
C GLU A 140 6.57 14.49 0.11
N ASN A 141 7.25 13.34 0.17
CA ASN A 141 7.65 12.64 1.41
C ASN A 141 6.52 12.60 2.47
N CYS A 142 5.31 12.28 2.02
CA CYS A 142 4.13 12.15 2.88
C CYS A 142 3.59 10.73 2.77
N HIS A 143 3.77 9.90 3.80
CA HIS A 143 3.31 8.50 3.80
C HIS A 143 1.82 8.34 3.51
N LEU A 144 1.01 9.36 3.84
CA LEU A 144 -0.45 9.39 3.68
C LEU A 144 -0.94 9.39 2.22
N TRP A 145 -0.05 9.54 1.23
CA TRP A 145 -0.38 9.50 -0.20
C TRP A 145 -1.27 8.30 -0.56
N TYR A 146 -1.01 7.15 0.06
CA TYR A 146 -1.70 5.90 -0.23
C TYR A 146 -3.20 5.95 0.08
N VAL A 147 -3.62 6.65 1.13
CA VAL A 147 -5.04 6.74 1.51
C VAL A 147 -5.84 7.48 0.44
N VAL A 148 -5.28 8.59 -0.05
CA VAL A 148 -5.90 9.43 -1.07
C VAL A 148 -5.86 8.74 -2.43
N SER A 149 -4.73 8.14 -2.81
CA SER A 149 -4.64 7.35 -4.04
C SER A 149 -5.59 6.15 -4.04
N LEU A 150 -5.73 5.46 -2.91
CA LEU A 150 -6.66 4.34 -2.78
C LEU A 150 -8.11 4.79 -2.92
N PHE A 151 -8.46 5.98 -2.41
CA PHE A 151 -9.79 6.55 -2.63
C PHE A 151 -10.10 6.70 -4.12
N TRP A 152 -9.18 7.26 -4.91
CA TRP A 152 -9.34 7.39 -6.36
C TRP A 152 -9.39 6.03 -7.08
N ILE A 153 -8.53 5.08 -6.69
CA ILE A 153 -8.54 3.72 -7.23
C ILE A 153 -9.92 3.07 -7.06
N PHE A 154 -10.59 3.27 -5.92
CA PHE A 154 -11.94 2.77 -5.70
C PHE A 154 -12.95 3.37 -6.70
N GLN A 155 -12.91 4.68 -6.94
CA GLN A 155 -13.84 5.34 -7.87
C GLN A 155 -13.61 4.91 -9.31
N ILE A 156 -12.35 4.94 -9.75
CA ILE A 156 -11.95 4.49 -11.09
C ILE A 156 -12.39 3.04 -11.29
N SER A 157 -12.13 2.16 -10.32
CA SER A 157 -12.50 0.75 -10.41
C SER A 157 -14.01 0.53 -10.48
N TRP A 158 -14.80 1.34 -9.78
CA TRP A 158 -16.26 1.28 -9.83
C TRP A 158 -16.78 1.70 -11.22
N ILE A 159 -16.30 2.83 -11.74
CA ILE A 159 -16.66 3.34 -13.08
C ILE A 159 -16.28 2.30 -14.13
N MET A 160 -15.05 1.77 -14.07
CA MET A 160 -14.58 0.72 -14.96
C MET A 160 -15.46 -0.52 -14.91
N ASP A 161 -15.88 -0.95 -13.72
CA ASP A 161 -16.73 -2.12 -13.60
C ASP A 161 -18.12 -1.96 -14.17
N LYS A 162 -18.68 -0.74 -14.08
CA LYS A 162 -20.01 -0.44 -14.58
C LYS A 162 -20.06 -0.25 -16.09
N PHE A 163 -19.05 0.40 -16.68
CA PHE A 163 -19.13 0.89 -18.06
C PHE A 163 -18.21 0.18 -19.06
N LEU A 164 -17.13 -0.48 -18.61
CA LEU A 164 -16.14 -1.07 -19.51
C LEU A 164 -16.25 -2.60 -19.56
N SER A 165 -16.08 -3.17 -20.75
CA SER A 165 -15.91 -4.61 -20.93
C SER A 165 -14.50 -5.06 -20.58
N ARG A 166 -14.26 -6.37 -20.43
CA ARG A 166 -12.97 -6.91 -19.95
C ARG A 166 -11.76 -6.43 -20.77
N ARG A 167 -11.86 -6.41 -22.11
CA ARG A 167 -10.77 -5.96 -22.99
C ARG A 167 -10.44 -4.47 -22.79
N PHE A 168 -11.47 -3.64 -22.70
CA PHE A 168 -11.30 -2.21 -22.50
C PHE A 168 -10.83 -1.87 -21.10
N LYS A 169 -11.14 -2.69 -20.08
CA LYS A 169 -10.56 -2.54 -18.74
C LYS A 169 -9.03 -2.71 -18.75
N VAL A 170 -8.53 -3.72 -19.46
CA VAL A 170 -7.08 -3.94 -19.58
C VAL A 170 -6.42 -2.78 -20.32
N ALA A 171 -6.99 -2.37 -21.45
CA ALA A 171 -6.50 -1.21 -22.20
C ALA A 171 -6.51 0.08 -21.35
N ALA A 172 -7.57 0.33 -20.59
CA ALA A 172 -7.65 1.49 -19.69
C ALA A 172 -6.61 1.44 -18.56
N ILE A 173 -6.34 0.28 -17.97
CA ILE A 173 -5.28 0.14 -16.94
C ILE A 173 -3.92 0.46 -17.54
N ILE A 174 -3.61 -0.06 -18.74
CA ILE A 174 -2.34 0.21 -19.43
C ILE A 174 -2.25 1.70 -19.79
N GLY A 175 -3.31 2.27 -20.37
CA GLY A 175 -3.35 3.68 -20.74
C GLY A 175 -3.16 4.62 -19.53
N LEU A 176 -3.85 4.34 -18.42
CA LEU A 176 -3.68 5.10 -17.18
C LEU A 176 -2.27 4.94 -16.60
N PHE A 177 -1.69 3.74 -16.66
CA PHE A 177 -0.30 3.51 -16.24
C PHE A 177 0.68 4.35 -17.09
N CYS A 178 0.53 4.37 -18.42
CA CYS A 178 1.33 5.22 -19.31
C CYS A 178 1.15 6.71 -18.99
N ILE A 179 -0.08 7.18 -18.76
CA ILE A 179 -0.35 8.56 -18.34
C ILE A 179 0.38 8.88 -17.04
N ALA A 180 0.41 7.95 -16.08
CA ALA A 180 1.11 8.14 -14.81
C ALA A 180 2.63 8.34 -14.97
N LEU A 181 3.25 7.72 -15.98
CA LEU A 181 4.67 7.92 -16.30
C LEU A 181 4.96 9.33 -16.83
N LEU A 182 3.98 9.98 -17.45
CA LEU A 182 4.10 11.34 -17.99
C LEU A 182 3.88 12.43 -16.93
N ILE A 183 3.20 12.10 -15.83
CA ILE A 183 2.92 13.07 -14.76
C ILE A 183 4.16 13.18 -13.85
N PRO A 184 4.76 14.37 -13.66
CA PRO A 184 5.95 14.52 -12.83
C PRO A 184 5.63 14.37 -11.33
N VAL A 185 4.53 14.98 -10.88
CA VAL A 185 4.18 15.13 -9.45
C VAL A 185 2.94 14.34 -9.06
N ASN A 186 2.84 13.91 -7.80
CA ASN A 186 1.67 13.17 -7.32
C ASN A 186 0.50 14.07 -6.91
N PHE A 187 0.04 14.91 -7.86
CA PHE A 187 -1.06 15.83 -7.65
C PHE A 187 -2.32 15.11 -7.17
N LEU A 188 -2.78 15.47 -5.97
CA LEU A 188 -3.96 14.93 -5.28
C LEU A 188 -4.02 13.39 -5.23
N GLY A 189 -2.87 12.72 -5.28
CA GLY A 189 -2.78 11.26 -5.29
C GLY A 189 -3.08 10.58 -6.63
N PHE A 190 -3.34 11.32 -7.71
CA PHE A 190 -3.75 10.75 -9.01
C PHE A 190 -2.64 9.95 -9.69
N LYS A 191 -1.40 10.47 -9.74
CA LYS A 191 -0.25 9.76 -10.34
C LYS A 191 -0.12 8.37 -9.74
N LYS A 192 -0.06 8.28 -8.40
CA LYS A 192 0.03 7.00 -7.69
C LYS A 192 -1.24 6.16 -7.85
N ALA A 193 -2.44 6.77 -7.90
CA ALA A 193 -3.67 6.03 -8.17
C ALA A 193 -3.62 5.30 -9.53
N PHE A 194 -3.15 5.97 -10.57
CA PHE A 194 -3.02 5.39 -11.90
C PHE A 194 -1.93 4.31 -11.96
N SER A 195 -0.74 4.57 -11.42
CA SER A 195 0.35 3.58 -11.39
C SER A 195 -0.02 2.31 -10.60
N TYR A 196 -0.79 2.44 -9.52
CA TYR A 196 -1.11 1.32 -8.63
C TYR A 196 -2.42 0.59 -8.97
N LEU A 197 -3.20 1.09 -9.93
CA LEU A 197 -4.47 0.49 -10.34
C LEU A 197 -4.31 -0.98 -10.78
N VAL A 198 -3.16 -1.31 -11.37
CA VAL A 198 -2.82 -2.67 -11.81
C VAL A 198 -2.84 -3.67 -10.64
N TYR A 199 -2.31 -3.31 -9.47
CA TYR A 199 -2.28 -4.19 -8.29
C TYR A 199 -3.68 -4.38 -7.72
N PHE A 200 -4.50 -3.32 -7.73
CA PHE A 200 -5.89 -3.42 -7.29
C PHE A 200 -6.68 -4.38 -8.16
N TYR A 201 -6.51 -4.30 -9.48
CA TYR A 201 -7.19 -5.21 -10.40
C TYR A 201 -6.66 -6.64 -10.30
N ALA A 202 -5.37 -6.83 -10.06
CA ALA A 202 -4.80 -8.14 -9.73
C ALA A 202 -5.46 -8.75 -8.48
N GLY A 203 -5.70 -7.95 -7.44
CA GLY A 203 -6.45 -8.35 -6.25
C GLY A 203 -7.88 -8.80 -6.55
N LYS A 204 -8.59 -8.07 -7.43
CA LYS A 204 -9.93 -8.46 -7.89
C LYS A 204 -9.91 -9.79 -8.62
N VAL A 205 -8.96 -9.99 -9.53
CA VAL A 205 -8.79 -11.25 -10.28
C VAL A 205 -8.48 -12.40 -9.33
N TYR A 206 -7.62 -12.18 -8.34
CA TYR A 206 -7.33 -13.15 -7.30
C TYR A 206 -8.60 -13.56 -6.54
N GLU A 207 -9.40 -12.61 -6.04
CA GLU A 207 -10.65 -12.94 -5.32
C GLU A 207 -11.66 -13.70 -6.22
N ARG A 208 -11.71 -13.45 -7.53
CA ARG A 208 -12.53 -14.25 -8.46
C ARG A 208 -12.07 -15.70 -8.54
N LYS A 209 -10.77 -15.96 -8.40
CA LYS A 209 -10.16 -17.30 -8.51
C LYS A 209 -9.77 -17.91 -7.15
N ARG A 210 -10.01 -17.24 -6.02
CA ARG A 210 -9.50 -17.63 -4.70
C ARG A 210 -9.86 -19.06 -4.31
N THR A 211 -11.07 -19.50 -4.58
CA THR A 211 -11.54 -20.87 -4.26
C THR A 211 -10.78 -21.95 -5.01
N MET A 212 -10.21 -21.64 -6.18
CA MET A 212 -9.32 -22.53 -6.92
C MET A 212 -7.95 -22.61 -6.22
N PHE A 213 -7.40 -21.47 -5.78
CA PHE A 213 -6.13 -21.43 -5.07
C PHE A 213 -6.18 -22.09 -3.69
N SER A 214 -7.31 -21.98 -2.97
CA SER A 214 -7.44 -22.61 -1.65
C SER A 214 -7.51 -24.14 -1.69
N LYS A 215 -7.77 -24.73 -2.86
CA LYS A 215 -7.80 -26.19 -3.08
C LYS A 215 -6.43 -26.77 -3.43
N ILE A 216 -5.44 -25.91 -3.69
CA ILE A 216 -4.10 -26.34 -4.06
C ILE A 216 -3.40 -26.94 -2.83
N ASP A 217 -2.91 -28.18 -2.95
CA ASP A 217 -2.20 -28.86 -1.85
C ASP A 217 -0.81 -28.26 -1.62
N PHE A 218 -0.63 -27.66 -0.43
CA PHE A 218 0.61 -27.04 0.05
C PHE A 218 1.79 -28.00 0.29
N ARG A 219 1.61 -29.31 0.14
CA ARG A 219 2.72 -30.29 0.07
C ARG A 219 3.24 -30.52 -1.34
N SER A 220 2.55 -30.02 -2.36
CA SER A 220 2.95 -30.25 -3.74
C SER A 220 4.30 -29.58 -4.02
N ARG A 221 5.21 -30.33 -4.67
CA ARG A 221 6.49 -29.81 -5.18
C ARG A 221 6.29 -28.52 -5.99
N LYS A 222 5.14 -28.38 -6.66
CA LYS A 222 4.74 -27.21 -7.45
C LYS A 222 4.68 -25.90 -6.64
N LEU A 223 4.32 -25.91 -5.37
CA LEU A 223 4.29 -24.69 -4.54
C LEU A 223 5.64 -24.32 -3.96
N ILE A 224 6.45 -25.32 -3.64
CA ILE A 224 7.84 -25.09 -3.23
C ILE A 224 8.58 -24.46 -4.42
N ILE A 225 8.41 -25.03 -5.62
CA ILE A 225 8.95 -24.49 -6.87
C ILE A 225 8.43 -23.08 -7.12
N SER A 226 7.11 -22.83 -7.02
CA SER A 226 6.57 -21.48 -7.24
C SER A 226 7.08 -20.47 -6.20
N GLY A 227 7.25 -20.88 -4.95
CA GLY A 227 7.87 -20.06 -3.90
C GLY A 227 9.31 -19.71 -4.22
N ILE A 228 10.11 -20.69 -4.66
CA ILE A 228 11.49 -20.47 -5.12
C ILE A 228 11.50 -19.53 -6.33
N CYS A 229 10.62 -19.72 -7.32
CA CYS A 229 10.52 -18.83 -8.49
C CYS A 229 10.15 -17.40 -8.11
N PHE A 230 9.18 -17.20 -7.22
CA PHE A 230 8.84 -15.85 -6.76
C PHE A 230 9.98 -15.22 -5.97
N TYR A 231 10.67 -15.99 -5.13
CA TYR A 231 11.83 -15.52 -4.39
C TYR A 231 12.98 -15.14 -5.33
N THR A 232 13.32 -15.95 -6.33
CA THR A 232 14.39 -15.65 -7.29
C THR A 232 14.06 -14.42 -8.14
N ILE A 233 12.82 -14.32 -8.65
CA ILE A 233 12.36 -13.12 -9.38
C ILE A 233 12.40 -11.89 -8.48
N PHE A 234 12.01 -12.03 -7.20
CA PHE A 234 12.03 -10.93 -6.25
C PHE A 234 13.46 -10.44 -6.01
N ILE A 235 14.41 -11.34 -5.71
CA ILE A 235 15.83 -11.00 -5.49
C ILE A 235 16.47 -10.40 -6.76
N TYR A 236 16.22 -10.99 -7.93
CA TYR A 236 16.74 -10.46 -9.19
C TYR A 236 16.13 -9.10 -9.54
N GLY A 237 14.83 -8.93 -9.31
CA GLY A 237 14.16 -7.66 -9.52
C GLY A 237 14.64 -6.58 -8.55
N ILE A 238 14.94 -6.94 -7.30
CA ILE A 238 15.59 -6.05 -6.32
C ILE A 238 16.95 -5.58 -6.84
N TYR A 239 17.77 -6.51 -7.32
CA TYR A 239 19.06 -6.18 -7.91
C TYR A 239 18.87 -5.15 -9.04
N LEU A 240 17.98 -5.41 -10.00
CA LEU A 240 17.70 -4.46 -11.08
C LEU A 240 17.11 -3.13 -10.58
N PHE A 241 16.27 -3.14 -9.55
CA PHE A 241 15.68 -1.95 -8.97
C PHE A 241 16.73 -1.03 -8.36
N LEU A 242 17.70 -1.60 -7.62
CA LEU A 242 18.80 -0.85 -7.01
C LEU A 242 19.74 -0.22 -8.06
N PHE A 243 19.93 -0.87 -9.21
CA PHE A 243 20.85 -0.38 -10.25
C PHE A 243 20.21 0.52 -11.31
N ARG A 244 18.93 0.31 -11.66
CA ARG A 244 18.30 0.93 -12.84
C ARG A 244 17.16 1.91 -12.52
N ASN A 245 16.70 1.96 -11.27
CA ASN A 245 15.62 2.83 -10.77
C ASN A 245 14.47 3.05 -11.77
N ASN A 246 13.81 1.96 -12.17
CA ASN A 246 12.80 1.95 -13.24
C ASN A 246 11.44 1.46 -12.73
N ASP A 247 10.37 2.21 -13.01
CA ASP A 247 8.98 1.90 -12.58
C ASP A 247 8.45 0.55 -13.09
N ILE A 248 8.90 0.10 -14.26
CA ILE A 248 8.54 -1.22 -14.81
C ILE A 248 9.17 -2.32 -13.97
N VAL A 249 10.46 -2.19 -13.64
CA VAL A 249 11.19 -3.14 -12.79
C VAL A 249 10.55 -3.19 -11.39
N TYR A 250 10.24 -2.03 -10.83
CA TYR A 250 9.49 -1.93 -9.58
C TYR A 250 8.18 -2.71 -9.64
N SER A 251 7.46 -2.64 -10.76
CA SER A 251 6.19 -3.34 -10.91
C SER A 251 6.35 -4.87 -10.92
N PHE A 252 7.40 -5.40 -11.55
CA PHE A 252 7.71 -6.82 -11.50
C PHE A 252 8.08 -7.27 -10.08
N VAL A 253 8.92 -6.49 -9.37
CA VAL A 253 9.29 -6.76 -7.96
C VAL A 253 8.06 -6.78 -7.08
N ALA A 254 7.17 -5.80 -7.23
CA ALA A 254 5.92 -5.71 -6.49
C ALA A 254 5.04 -6.95 -6.71
N PHE A 255 4.86 -7.42 -7.94
CA PHE A 255 4.10 -8.64 -8.22
C PHE A 255 4.74 -9.89 -7.62
N ALA A 256 6.07 -10.01 -7.68
CA ALA A 256 6.79 -11.12 -7.07
C ALA A 256 6.63 -11.13 -5.54
N GLY A 257 6.78 -9.96 -4.90
CA GLY A 257 6.56 -9.78 -3.47
C GLY A 257 5.11 -10.10 -3.05
N ILE A 258 4.11 -9.67 -3.83
CA ILE A 258 2.70 -10.03 -3.61
C ILE A 258 2.51 -11.55 -3.70
N GLY A 259 3.09 -12.21 -4.71
CA GLY A 259 3.07 -13.66 -4.86
C GLY A 259 3.66 -14.39 -3.64
N MET A 260 4.82 -13.92 -3.16
CA MET A 260 5.47 -14.45 -1.97
C MET A 260 4.60 -14.31 -0.71
N MET A 261 3.98 -13.15 -0.51
CA MET A 261 3.09 -12.89 0.63
C MET A 261 1.82 -13.73 0.59
N LEU A 262 1.28 -13.98 -0.60
CA LEU A 262 0.16 -14.90 -0.78
C LEU A 262 0.55 -16.34 -0.37
N LEU A 263 1.70 -16.84 -0.82
CA LEU A 263 2.18 -18.17 -0.42
C LEU A 263 2.39 -18.25 1.09
N LEU A 264 3.01 -17.23 1.69
CA LEU A 264 3.20 -17.15 3.13
C LEU A 264 1.87 -17.18 3.89
N SER A 265 0.84 -16.47 3.41
CA SER A 265 -0.49 -16.47 4.03
C SER A 265 -1.12 -17.87 4.11
N TYR A 266 -0.94 -18.67 3.06
CA TYR A 266 -1.43 -20.04 3.03
C TYR A 266 -0.58 -20.98 3.89
N LEU A 267 0.74 -20.78 3.96
CA LEU A 267 1.61 -21.53 4.88
C LEU A 267 1.23 -21.28 6.33
N LEU A 268 0.95 -20.03 6.71
CA LEU A 268 0.45 -19.68 8.04
C LEU A 268 -0.88 -20.37 8.33
N LYS A 269 -1.80 -20.40 7.36
CA LYS A 269 -3.09 -21.11 7.48
C LYS A 269 -2.89 -22.59 7.76
N ARG A 270 -1.99 -23.23 6.99
CA ARG A 270 -1.67 -24.65 7.13
C ARG A 270 -1.04 -24.96 8.49
N LYS A 271 -0.14 -24.10 8.97
CA LYS A 271 0.46 -24.23 10.31
C LYS A 271 -0.51 -23.84 11.44
N SER A 272 -1.79 -23.60 11.13
CA SER A 272 -2.84 -23.22 12.07
C SER A 272 -2.45 -22.02 12.94
N PHE A 273 -1.72 -21.05 12.36
CA PHE A 273 -1.33 -19.86 13.09
C PHE A 273 -2.58 -19.13 13.60
N ASN A 274 -2.62 -18.87 14.91
CA ASN A 274 -3.83 -18.38 15.55
C ASN A 274 -4.00 -16.87 15.34
N MET A 275 -4.78 -16.49 14.33
CA MET A 275 -5.17 -15.09 14.08
C MET A 275 -6.06 -14.49 15.19
N GLY A 276 -6.63 -15.33 16.06
CA GLY A 276 -7.39 -14.92 17.23
C GLY A 276 -6.53 -14.63 18.45
N ALA A 277 -5.23 -14.92 18.42
CA ALA A 277 -4.31 -14.61 19.51
C ALA A 277 -4.25 -13.09 19.75
N CYS A 278 -3.85 -12.71 20.98
CA CYS A 278 -3.90 -11.32 21.46
C CYS A 278 -3.21 -10.34 20.49
N LEU A 279 -1.95 -10.62 20.15
CA LEU A 279 -1.15 -9.72 19.31
C LEU A 279 -1.69 -9.58 17.88
N PRO A 280 -1.92 -10.67 17.09
CA PRO A 280 -2.56 -10.57 15.78
C PRO A 280 -3.88 -9.81 15.80
N LYS A 281 -4.73 -10.08 16.80
CA LYS A 281 -6.04 -9.43 16.94
C LYS A 281 -5.93 -7.92 17.19
N ILE A 282 -4.99 -7.49 18.03
CA ILE A 282 -4.73 -6.07 18.29
C ILE A 282 -4.25 -5.38 17.01
N ILE A 283 -3.25 -5.96 16.33
CA ILE A 283 -2.69 -5.38 15.10
C ILE A 283 -3.77 -5.29 14.01
N LEU A 284 -4.56 -6.35 13.82
CA LEU A 284 -5.62 -6.35 12.81
C LEU A 284 -6.76 -5.37 13.10
N LYS A 285 -7.09 -5.17 14.38
CA LYS A 285 -8.09 -4.18 14.79
C LYS A 285 -7.61 -2.75 14.51
N ASN A 286 -6.32 -2.49 14.75
CA ASN A 286 -5.72 -1.16 14.68
C ASN A 286 -4.92 -0.90 13.41
N SER A 287 -4.94 -1.81 12.41
CA SER A 287 -4.02 -1.75 11.26
C SER A 287 -4.04 -0.44 10.50
N TYR A 288 -5.22 0.16 10.35
CA TYR A 288 -5.36 1.45 9.69
C TYR A 288 -4.82 2.60 10.53
N GLY A 289 -5.05 2.59 11.85
CA GLY A 289 -4.47 3.56 12.78
C GLY A 289 -2.95 3.45 12.81
N ILE A 290 -2.40 2.24 12.91
CA ILE A 290 -0.95 2.00 12.86
C ILE A 290 -0.34 2.66 11.62
N TYR A 291 -0.93 2.44 10.45
CA TYR A 291 -0.45 3.09 9.22
C TYR A 291 -0.55 4.63 9.28
N LEU A 292 -1.63 5.20 9.82
CA LEU A 292 -1.80 6.65 9.89
C LEU A 292 -0.76 7.32 10.82
N PHE A 293 -0.48 6.71 11.97
CA PHE A 293 0.29 7.33 13.04
C PHE A 293 1.78 6.93 13.07
N ALA A 294 2.19 5.86 12.39
CA ALA A 294 3.56 5.33 12.51
C ALA A 294 4.66 6.28 11.99
N ASP A 295 4.43 6.93 10.85
CA ASP A 295 5.48 7.74 10.20
C ASP A 295 5.85 9.01 10.97
N PRO A 296 4.89 9.84 11.47
CA PRO A 296 5.24 11.12 12.07
C PRO A 296 6.08 11.00 13.35
N VAL A 297 6.02 9.86 14.03
CA VAL A 297 6.82 9.59 15.24
C VAL A 297 8.32 9.74 14.97
N ASN A 298 8.78 9.46 13.75
CA ASN A 298 10.19 9.56 13.40
C ASN A 298 10.74 10.99 13.37
N TYR A 299 9.88 12.02 13.33
CA TYR A 299 10.32 13.41 13.39
C TYR A 299 10.51 13.91 14.84
N LEU A 300 10.17 13.09 15.84
CA LEU A 300 10.32 13.42 17.26
C LEU A 300 11.62 12.86 17.88
N ILE A 301 12.34 12.01 17.14
CA ILE A 301 13.58 11.34 17.55
C ILE A 301 14.74 12.04 16.85
#